data_AF-A0A7Y5IEK9-F1
#
_entry.id   AF-A0A7Y5IEK9-F1
#
_cell.length_a   1.000
_cell.length_b   1.000
_cell.length_c   1.000
_cell.angle_alpha   90.00
_cell.angle_beta   90.00
_cell.angle_gamma   90.00
#
_symmetry.space_group_name_H-M   'P 1'
#
loop_
_entity.id
_entity.type
_entity.pdbx_description
1 polymer ?
#
loop_
_entity_poly.entity_id
_entity_poly.type
_entity_poly.pdbx_seq_one_letter_code
_entity_poly.pdbx_strand_id
1 'polypeptide(L)'
;MSLQQFRCEQTCRNTCSALTKAMQLESEIVRLSEEMMQQCDDDNIKSFIADLAENSSEQVLTIMQKLNEVRARMQIYNNVNDMFN
;
A
#
# COMPACT_ATOMS: atom_id res chain seq x y z
N MET A 1 -14.57 3.86 -1.17
CA MET A 1 -14.10 3.77 0.23
C MET A 1 -13.25 4.99 0.53
N SER A 2 -13.58 5.79 1.53
CA SER A 2 -12.84 7.00 1.89
C SER A 2 -11.62 6.65 2.75
N LEU A 3 -10.44 7.11 2.32
CA LEU A 3 -9.20 7.03 3.10
C LEU A 3 -9.29 8.08 4.20
N GLN A 4 -9.69 7.68 5.40
CA GLN A 4 -9.58 8.54 6.59
C GLN A 4 -8.11 8.94 6.79
N GLN A 5 -7.85 10.25 6.78
CA GLN A 5 -6.54 10.82 7.11
C GLN A 5 -6.27 10.63 8.61
N PHE A 6 -5.47 9.61 8.94
CA PHE A 6 -4.98 9.38 10.29
C PHE A 6 -3.59 10.02 10.49
N ARG A 7 -3.40 10.77 11.58
CA ARG A 7 -2.12 11.41 11.94
C ARG A 7 -1.23 10.41 12.68
N CYS A 8 -0.16 9.96 12.03
CA CYS A 8 0.95 9.23 12.65
C CYS A 8 1.94 10.26 13.22
N GLU A 9 2.09 10.43 14.53
CA GLU A 9 2.99 11.46 15.10
C GLU A 9 4.27 10.93 15.76
N GLN A 10 5.32 11.75 15.57
CA GLN A 10 6.59 11.91 16.28
C GLN A 10 7.81 11.05 15.87
N THR A 11 7.78 9.71 15.78
CA THR A 11 9.03 8.94 15.51
C THR A 11 9.09 8.29 14.11
N CYS A 12 7.93 7.99 13.51
CA CYS A 12 7.83 7.32 12.20
C CYS A 12 6.88 8.04 11.22
N ARG A 13 6.71 9.36 11.37
CA ARG A 13 5.76 10.19 10.58
C ARG A 13 5.91 10.00 9.06
N ASN A 14 7.14 9.77 8.60
CA ASN A 14 7.43 9.51 7.18
C ASN A 14 7.10 8.08 6.75
N THR A 15 7.08 7.10 7.65
CA THR A 15 6.84 5.69 7.33
C THR A 15 5.40 5.46 6.89
N CYS A 16 4.40 6.01 7.59
CA CYS A 16 3.00 5.93 7.16
C CYS A 16 2.79 6.56 5.78
N SER A 17 3.37 7.76 5.58
CA SER A 17 3.26 8.49 4.33
C SER A 17 3.94 7.75 3.18
N ALA A 18 5.16 7.24 3.41
CA ALA A 18 5.92 6.47 2.44
C ALA A 18 5.22 5.16 2.07
N LEU A 19 4.71 4.40 3.05
CA LEU A 19 3.96 3.17 2.79
C LEU A 19 2.63 3.46 2.06
N THR A 20 1.95 4.55 2.41
CA THR A 20 0.73 4.96 1.68
C THR A 20 1.06 5.32 0.23
N LYS A 21 2.15 6.05 -0.01
CA LYS A 21 2.60 6.40 -1.35
C LYS A 21 3.04 5.16 -2.13
N ALA A 22 3.76 4.22 -1.51
CA ALA A 22 4.13 2.96 -2.12
C ALA A 22 2.88 2.15 -2.53
N MET A 23 1.88 2.05 -1.65
CA MET A 23 0.61 1.38 -1.95
C MET A 23 -0.11 2.00 -3.16
N GLN A 24 -0.12 3.33 -3.25
CA GLN A 24 -0.68 4.06 -4.41
C GLN A 24 0.06 3.73 -5.70
N LEU A 25 1.40 3.73 -5.67
CA LEU A 25 2.22 3.43 -6.84
C LEU A 25 2.02 1.98 -7.32
N GLU A 26 1.97 1.01 -6.41
CA GLU A 26 1.65 -0.38 -6.77
C GLU A 26 0.24 -0.49 -7.37
N SER A 27 -0.75 0.19 -6.77
CA SER A 27 -2.13 0.17 -7.31
C SER A 27 -2.21 0.82 -8.71
N GLU A 28 -1.38 1.83 -9.00
CA GLU A 28 -1.25 2.42 -10.32
C GLU A 28 -0.62 1.45 -11.33
N ILE A 29 0.38 0.65 -10.92
CA ILE A 29 1.00 -0.39 -11.77
C ILE A 29 -0.04 -1.45 -12.13
N VAL A 30 -0.85 -1.92 -11.18
CA VAL A 30 -1.93 -2.87 -11.45
C VAL A 30 -2.89 -2.31 -12.50
N ARG A 31 -3.39 -1.09 -12.29
CA ARG A 31 -4.32 -0.45 -13.23
C ARG A 31 -3.72 -0.28 -14.62
N LEU A 32 -2.48 0.19 -14.72
CA LEU A 32 -1.80 0.35 -16.01
C LEU A 32 -1.58 -0.99 -16.72
N SER A 33 -1.25 -2.03 -15.96
CA SER A 33 -1.07 -3.38 -16.51
C SER A 33 -2.38 -3.93 -17.06
N GLU A 34 -3.50 -3.73 -16.35
CA GLU A 34 -4.85 -4.07 -16.83
C GLU A 34 -5.22 -3.31 -18.12
N GLU A 35 -4.96 -2.01 -18.16
CA GLU A 35 -5.20 -1.17 -19.35
C GLU A 35 -4.36 -1.63 -20.55
N MET A 36 -3.10 -2.03 -20.33
CA MET A 36 -2.23 -2.56 -21.39
C MET A 36 -2.68 -3.92 -21.90
N MET A 37 -3.12 -4.82 -21.01
CA MET A 37 -3.67 -6.12 -21.41
C MET A 37 -4.92 -6.00 -22.28
N GLN A 38 -5.75 -4.97 -22.05
CA GLN A 38 -6.94 -4.69 -22.87
C GLN A 38 -6.60 -4.21 -24.29
N GLN A 39 -5.41 -3.63 -24.49
CA GLN A 39 -4.97 -3.05 -25.76
C GLN A 39 -4.00 -3.95 -26.53
N CYS A 40 -3.48 -4.99 -25.89
CA CYS A 40 -2.58 -5.94 -26.51
C CYS A 40 -3.38 -7.07 -27.18
N ASP A 41 -2.93 -7.57 -28.33
CA ASP A 41 -3.50 -8.76 -28.98
C ASP A 41 -2.58 -9.98 -28.86
N ASP A 42 -1.32 -9.77 -28.47
CA ASP A 42 -0.33 -10.84 -28.29
C ASP A 42 -0.47 -11.50 -26.91
N ASP A 43 -0.82 -12.79 -26.90
CA ASP A 43 -1.08 -13.53 -25.67
C ASP A 43 0.18 -13.74 -24.81
N ASN A 44 1.38 -13.79 -25.40
CA ASN A 44 2.62 -13.92 -24.63
C ASN A 44 2.92 -12.60 -23.90
N ILE A 45 2.72 -11.47 -24.57
CA ILE A 45 2.88 -10.14 -23.97
C ILE A 45 1.81 -9.92 -22.90
N LYS A 46 0.56 -10.35 -23.13
CA LYS A 46 -0.49 -10.32 -22.09
C LYS A 46 -0.11 -11.12 -20.87
N SER A 47 0.37 -12.35 -21.03
CA SER A 47 0.81 -13.18 -19.90
C SER A 47 1.94 -12.50 -19.12
N PHE A 48 2.92 -11.94 -19.81
CA PHE A 48 4.01 -11.21 -19.19
C PHE A 48 3.54 -10.00 -18.38
N ILE A 49 2.57 -9.24 -18.90
CA ILE A 49 1.98 -8.09 -18.19
C ILE A 49 1.06 -8.54 -17.05
N ALA A 50 0.36 -9.67 -17.21
CA ALA A 50 -0.49 -10.25 -16.16
C ALA A 50 0.35 -10.63 -14.93
N ASP A 51 1.52 -11.23 -15.13
CA ASP A 51 2.45 -11.56 -14.04
C ASP A 51 2.90 -10.30 -13.29
N LEU A 52 3.11 -9.18 -14.00
CA LEU A 52 3.44 -7.89 -13.38
C LEU A 52 2.27 -7.35 -12.53
N ALA A 53 1.04 -7.43 -13.05
CA ALA A 53 -0.16 -7.02 -12.33
C ALA A 53 -0.37 -7.85 -11.05
N GLU A 54 -0.19 -9.17 -11.15
CA GLU A 54 -0.31 -10.10 -10.02
C GLU A 54 0.72 -9.78 -8.93
N ASN A 55 2.00 -9.67 -9.30
CA ASN A 55 3.07 -9.31 -8.36
C ASN A 55 2.80 -7.98 -7.64
N SER A 56 2.36 -6.96 -8.38
CA SER A 56 2.05 -5.64 -7.81
C SER A 56 0.83 -5.70 -6.86
N SER A 57 -0.18 -6.49 -7.21
CA SER A 57 -1.34 -6.75 -6.34
C SER A 57 -0.93 -7.40 -5.00
N GLU A 58 -0.03 -8.37 -5.02
CA GLU A 58 0.55 -8.95 -3.80
C GLU A 58 1.33 -7.92 -2.96
N GLN A 59 2.06 -7.01 -3.62
CA GLN A 59 2.75 -5.92 -2.94
C GLN A 59 1.76 -4.95 -2.28
N VAL A 60 0.63 -4.62 -2.91
CA VAL A 60 -0.43 -3.80 -2.29
C VAL A 60 -0.90 -4.43 -0.98
N LEU A 61 -1.19 -5.73 -0.98
CA LEU A 61 -1.63 -6.45 0.22
C LEU A 61 -0.56 -6.44 1.31
N THR A 62 0.69 -6.68 0.92
CA THR A 62 1.85 -6.66 1.84
C THR A 62 2.04 -5.29 2.47
N ILE A 63 1.97 -4.21 1.69
CA ILE A 63 2.09 -2.84 2.18
C ILE A 63 0.91 -2.48 3.09
N MET A 64 -0.30 -2.92 2.76
CA MET A 64 -1.48 -2.72 3.59
C MET A 64 -1.34 -3.40 4.96
N GLN A 65 -0.83 -4.63 5.01
CA GLN A 65 -0.53 -5.32 6.27
C GLN A 65 0.49 -4.54 7.11
N LYS A 66 1.59 -4.09 6.49
CA LYS A 66 2.62 -3.28 7.16
C LYS A 66 2.06 -1.95 7.68
N LEU A 67 1.19 -1.29 6.91
CA LEU A 67 0.49 -0.07 7.36
C LEU A 67 -0.35 -0.34 8.61
N ASN A 68 -1.07 -1.46 8.65
CA ASN A 68 -1.88 -1.83 9.80
C ASN A 68 -1.04 -2.14 11.03
N GLU A 69 0.09 -2.85 10.87
CA GLU A 69 1.04 -3.08 11.96
C GLU A 69 1.63 -1.79 12.51
N VAL A 70 2.08 -0.89 11.62
CA VAL A 70 2.64 0.41 12.00
C VAL A 70 1.61 1.23 12.77
N ARG A 71 0.35 1.23 12.33
CA ARG A 71 -0.77 1.88 13.03
C ARG A 71 -1.00 1.28 14.41
N ALA A 72 -1.08 -0.06 14.52
CA ALA A 72 -1.31 -0.74 15.79
C ALA A 72 -0.20 -0.44 16.81
N ARG A 73 1.08 -0.48 16.38
CA ARG A 73 2.23 -0.15 17.24
C ARG A 73 2.18 1.29 17.75
N MET A 74 1.76 2.25 16.93
CA MET A 74 1.62 3.65 17.36
C MET A 74 0.44 3.88 18.30
N GLN A 75 -0.69 3.19 18.12
CA GLN A 75 -1.82 3.28 19.05
C GLN A 75 -1.44 2.79 20.46
N ILE A 76 -0.67 1.70 20.55
CA ILE A 76 -0.15 1.21 21.83
C ILE A 76 0.73 2.26 22.49
N TYR A 77 1.63 2.90 21.73
CA TYR A 77 2.55 3.92 22.26
C TYR A 77 1.81 5.15 22.83
N ASN A 78 0.76 5.62 22.13
CA ASN A 78 -0.03 6.75 22.59
C ASN A 78 -0.80 6.43 23.88
N ASN A 79 -1.41 5.25 23.96
CA ASN A 79 -2.15 4.82 25.16
C ASN A 79 -1.23 4.66 26.39
N VAL A 80 0.02 4.23 26.19
CA VAL A 80 1.01 4.14 27.27
C VAL A 80 1.38 5.53 27.77
N ASN A 81 1.66 6.49 26.89
CA ASN A 81 1.99 7.85 27.31
C ASN A 81 0.85 8.55 28.05
N ASP A 82 -0.41 8.33 27.66
CA ASP A 82 -1.57 8.89 28.35
C ASP A 82 -1.81 8.28 29.74
N MET A 83 -1.31 7.07 30.03
CA MET A 83 -1.39 6.47 31.37
C MET A 83 -0.31 6.97 32.35
N PHE A 84 0.77 7.56 31.84
CA PHE A 84 1.90 8.04 32.65
C PHE A 84 1.95 9.57 32.83
N ASN A 85 0.88 10.28 32.41
CA ASN A 85 0.71 11.72 32.56
C ASN A 85 -0.44 12.05 33.53
#